data_AF-D7EAX4-F1
#
_entry.id   AF-D7EAX4-F1
#
_cell.length_a   1.000
_cell.length_b   1.000
_cell.length_c   1.000
_cell.angle_alpha   90.00
_cell.angle_beta   90.00
_cell.angle_gamma   90.00
#
_symmetry.space_group_name_H-M   'P 1'
#
loop_
_entity.id
_entity.type
_entity.pdbx_description
1 polymer ?
#
loop_
_entity_poly.entity_id
_entity_poly.type
_entity_poly.pdbx_seq_one_letter_code
_entity_poly.pdbx_strand_id
1 'polypeptide(L)'
;MPVMSIIACRMFEDEIVHVIENDSSIDDVIIVKNENIDGLTGKLEDIGHNYTLSSFEDMVKYIADTDNNNKYYIVVNIFEFGLHVNPSDLKNEVYEKVDEMSFLDGILVFYGLCGNVLGNIEEDFKDKTCSVRILKENNGEVVDDCIGAVLGGRNEYFKALTSSRGVGTFFLTPMWASNWKEMIKDAGFTSDPYDHEMAKFAFDYAGYKRAGKIETGLNYEKDFQDRVDEFAEAFNFDIVSFHGDLRLIENCYEKTKSDIMKG
;
A
#
# COMPACT_ATOMS: atom_id res chain seq x y z
N MET A 1 18.75 -4.68 18.18
CA MET A 1 18.80 -4.56 16.71
C MET A 1 17.38 -4.26 16.29
N PRO A 2 17.00 -3.00 16.05
CA PRO A 2 15.63 -2.67 15.69
C PRO A 2 15.25 -3.30 14.34
N VAL A 3 14.17 -4.07 14.33
CA VAL A 3 13.55 -4.64 13.13
C VAL A 3 12.12 -4.16 13.00
N MET A 4 11.84 -3.45 11.91
CA MET A 4 10.47 -3.09 11.53
C MET A 4 9.96 -4.06 10.48
N SER A 5 8.75 -4.60 10.67
CA SER A 5 8.00 -5.25 9.62
C SER A 5 7.04 -4.28 8.94
N ILE A 6 7.00 -4.28 7.62
CA ILE A 6 5.99 -3.64 6.80
C ILE A 6 5.08 -4.74 6.27
N ILE A 7 3.80 -4.69 6.67
CA ILE A 7 2.76 -5.58 6.16
C ILE A 7 1.84 -4.72 5.28
N ALA A 8 1.79 -5.01 3.99
CA ALA A 8 1.20 -4.08 3.03
C ALA A 8 0.29 -4.73 2.00
N CYS A 9 -0.70 -3.97 1.56
CA CYS A 9 -1.35 -4.22 0.28
C CYS A 9 -0.34 -3.96 -0.84
N ARG A 10 -0.36 -4.78 -1.89
CA ARG A 10 0.41 -4.52 -3.12
C ARG A 10 0.18 -3.13 -3.73
N MET A 11 -0.94 -2.47 -3.42
CA MET A 11 -1.21 -1.09 -3.83
C MET A 11 -0.17 -0.06 -3.32
N PHE A 12 0.62 -0.40 -2.30
CA PHE A 12 1.62 0.47 -1.70
C PHE A 12 3.08 0.17 -2.11
N GLU A 13 3.30 -0.64 -3.14
CA GLU A 13 4.68 -0.95 -3.59
C GLU A 13 5.52 0.32 -3.79
N ASP A 14 4.96 1.33 -4.46
CA ASP A 14 5.63 2.60 -4.73
C ASP A 14 6.00 3.35 -3.45
N GLU A 15 5.08 3.43 -2.49
CA GLU A 15 5.30 4.12 -1.24
C GLU A 15 6.29 3.39 -0.32
N ILE A 16 6.36 2.06 -0.41
CA ILE A 16 7.36 1.24 0.31
C ILE A 16 8.75 1.50 -0.27
N VAL A 17 8.88 1.49 -1.60
CA VAL A 17 10.16 1.80 -2.27
C VAL A 17 10.60 3.23 -1.93
N HIS A 18 9.67 4.20 -1.92
CA HIS A 18 9.94 5.57 -1.52
C HIS A 18 10.52 5.67 -0.11
N VAL A 19 9.90 4.99 0.85
CA VAL A 19 10.40 4.98 2.24
C VAL A 19 11.79 4.37 2.33
N ILE A 20 12.02 3.24 1.64
CA ILE A 20 13.32 2.54 1.64
C ILE A 20 14.41 3.40 0.99
N GLU A 21 14.13 4.00 -0.17
CA GLU A 21 15.07 4.82 -0.92
C GLU A 21 15.49 6.09 -0.14
N ASN A 22 14.57 6.65 0.64
CA ASN A 22 14.79 7.92 1.35
C ASN A 22 15.29 7.75 2.80
N ASP A 23 15.44 6.52 3.32
CA ASP A 23 15.99 6.27 4.65
C ASP A 23 17.35 5.59 4.62
N SER A 24 18.40 6.42 4.59
CA SER A 24 19.81 5.98 4.64
C SER A 24 20.23 5.25 5.93
N SER A 25 19.37 5.18 6.96
CA SER A 25 19.67 4.44 8.19
C SER A 25 19.28 2.97 8.13
N ILE A 26 18.59 2.53 7.07
CA ILE A 26 18.29 1.12 6.84
C ILE A 26 19.58 0.39 6.45
N ASP A 27 19.97 -0.62 7.24
CA ASP A 27 21.14 -1.45 6.98
C ASP A 27 20.82 -2.62 6.04
N ASP A 28 19.60 -3.15 6.10
CA ASP A 28 19.17 -4.26 5.25
C ASP A 28 17.64 -4.26 5.07
N VAL A 29 17.22 -4.76 3.91
CA VAL A 29 15.82 -4.94 3.54
C VAL A 29 15.61 -6.41 3.20
N ILE A 30 14.74 -7.07 3.96
CA ILE A 30 14.38 -8.47 3.75
C ILE A 30 12.97 -8.52 3.17
N ILE A 31 12.82 -9.10 1.98
CA ILE A 31 11.52 -9.33 1.38
C ILE A 31 11.12 -10.79 1.63
N VAL A 32 9.96 -10.98 2.26
CA VAL A 32 9.41 -12.31 2.52
C VAL A 32 8.85 -12.88 1.22
N LYS A 33 9.37 -14.03 0.80
CA LYS A 33 8.98 -14.68 -0.46
C LYS A 33 7.49 -15.05 -0.46
N ASN A 34 6.79 -14.56 -1.47
CA ASN A 34 5.47 -15.03 -1.89
C ASN A 34 5.27 -14.67 -3.39
N GLU A 35 4.08 -14.97 -3.93
CA GLU A 35 3.71 -14.74 -5.33
C GLU A 35 3.47 -13.27 -5.72
N ASN A 36 3.44 -12.34 -4.74
CA ASN A 36 3.07 -10.94 -4.93
C ASN A 36 4.29 -9.98 -4.93
N ILE A 37 5.52 -10.49 -4.84
CA ILE A 37 6.71 -9.65 -4.62
C ILE A 37 7.35 -9.09 -5.89
N ASP A 38 7.04 -9.64 -7.07
CA ASP A 38 7.76 -9.36 -8.31
C ASP A 38 7.77 -7.85 -8.66
N GLY A 39 6.65 -7.16 -8.42
CA GLY A 39 6.54 -5.72 -8.63
C GLY A 39 7.45 -4.91 -7.71
N LEU A 40 7.41 -5.21 -6.41
CA LEU A 40 8.26 -4.58 -5.41
C LEU A 40 9.76 -4.81 -5.68
N THR A 41 10.15 -6.06 -5.95
CA THR A 41 11.55 -6.41 -6.16
C THR A 41 12.09 -5.79 -7.45
N GLY A 42 11.30 -5.78 -8.53
CA GLY A 42 11.69 -5.11 -9.77
C GLY A 42 11.94 -3.61 -9.59
N LYS A 43 11.14 -2.94 -8.75
CA LYS A 43 11.34 -1.51 -8.44
C LYS A 43 12.60 -1.25 -7.61
N LEU A 44 12.87 -2.10 -6.62
CA LEU A 44 14.11 -2.01 -5.84
C LEU A 44 15.35 -2.24 -6.73
N GLU A 45 15.28 -3.18 -7.67
CA GLU A 45 16.35 -3.43 -8.65
C GLU A 45 16.54 -2.23 -9.59
N ASP A 46 15.45 -1.61 -10.05
CA ASP A 46 15.47 -0.45 -10.93
C ASP A 46 16.17 0.77 -10.30
N ILE A 47 16.04 0.95 -8.98
CA ILE A 47 16.78 1.99 -8.23
C ILE A 47 18.16 1.51 -7.74
N GLY A 48 18.52 0.26 -8.00
CA GLY A 48 19.80 -0.33 -7.57
C GLY A 48 19.90 -0.58 -6.07
N HIS A 49 18.77 -0.69 -5.36
CA HIS A 49 18.74 -0.98 -3.93
C HIS A 49 18.88 -2.49 -3.69
N ASN A 50 19.83 -2.89 -2.83
CA ASN A 50 20.01 -4.30 -2.49
C ASN A 50 18.93 -4.76 -1.51
N TYR A 51 18.50 -6.00 -1.64
CA TYR A 51 17.55 -6.63 -0.71
C TYR A 51 17.84 -8.13 -0.61
N THR A 52 17.37 -8.74 0.47
CA THR A 52 17.47 -10.18 0.71
C THR A 52 16.12 -10.84 0.50
N LEU A 53 16.03 -11.80 -0.42
CA LEU A 53 14.86 -12.66 -0.57
C LEU A 53 14.95 -13.85 0.39
N SER A 54 14.01 -13.96 1.33
CA SER A 54 13.99 -15.05 2.31
C SER A 54 12.60 -15.67 2.47
N SER A 55 12.53 -16.96 2.83
CA SER A 55 11.26 -17.51 3.33
C SER A 55 10.98 -16.92 4.72
N PHE A 56 9.75 -17.09 5.22
CA PHE A 56 9.44 -16.65 6.58
C PHE A 56 10.34 -17.36 7.62
N GLU A 57 10.52 -18.67 7.50
CA GLU A 57 11.30 -19.46 8.45
C GLU A 57 12.79 -19.09 8.43
N ASP A 58 13.35 -18.85 7.24
CA ASP A 58 14.75 -18.47 7.11
C ASP A 58 14.98 -17.02 7.53
N MET A 59 14.01 -16.12 7.34
CA MET A 59 14.03 -14.77 7.90
C MET A 59 14.05 -14.81 9.43
N VAL A 60 13.20 -15.63 10.07
CA VAL A 60 13.18 -15.78 11.54
C VAL A 60 14.54 -16.24 12.06
N LYS A 61 15.15 -17.25 11.42
CA LYS A 61 16.50 -17.73 11.79
C LYS A 61 17.55 -16.64 11.62
N TYR A 62 17.53 -15.94 10.49
CA TYR A 62 18.49 -14.88 10.19
C TYR A 62 18.45 -13.76 11.25
N ILE A 63 17.24 -13.32 11.64
CA ILE A 63 17.07 -12.31 12.69
C ILE A 63 17.55 -12.84 14.04
N ALA A 64 17.19 -14.08 14.40
CA ALA A 64 17.59 -14.68 15.68
C ALA A 64 19.12 -14.86 15.80
N ASP A 65 19.81 -15.15 14.70
CA ASP A 65 21.25 -15.36 14.67
C ASP A 65 22.05 -14.05 14.58
N THR A 66 21.39 -12.91 14.33
CA THR A 66 22.06 -11.62 14.15
C THR A 66 22.18 -10.87 15.48
N ASP A 67 23.37 -10.92 16.09
CA ASP A 67 23.66 -10.31 17.41
C ASP A 67 24.07 -8.81 17.32
N ASN A 68 23.63 -8.09 16.28
CA ASN A 68 24.19 -6.77 15.96
C ASN A 68 23.26 -5.61 16.34
N ASN A 69 23.33 -5.18 17.60
CA ASN A 69 22.41 -4.21 18.18
C ASN A 69 22.36 -2.81 17.55
N ASN A 70 23.31 -2.46 16.68
CA ASN A 70 23.40 -1.14 16.06
C ASN A 70 22.85 -1.05 14.63
N LYS A 71 22.27 -2.14 14.10
CA LYS A 71 21.73 -2.16 12.74
C LYS A 71 20.21 -2.06 12.72
N TYR A 72 19.66 -1.36 11.74
CA TYR A 72 18.23 -1.23 11.51
C TYR A 72 17.79 -2.02 10.27
N TYR A 73 16.82 -2.91 10.45
CA TYR A 73 16.32 -3.79 9.39
C TYR A 73 14.86 -3.48 9.08
N ILE A 74 14.51 -3.59 7.80
CA ILE A 74 13.11 -3.66 7.35
C ILE A 74 12.83 -5.06 6.82
N VAL A 75 11.73 -5.66 7.28
CA VAL A 75 11.14 -6.86 6.70
C VAL A 75 9.86 -6.46 5.98
N VAL A 76 9.68 -6.84 4.71
CA VAL A 76 8.48 -6.50 3.94
C VAL A 76 7.69 -7.76 3.60
N ASN A 77 6.39 -7.75 3.88
CA ASN A 77 5.42 -8.74 3.45
C ASN A 77 4.30 -8.05 2.66
N ILE A 78 4.12 -8.49 1.41
CA ILE A 78 3.12 -7.96 0.48
C ILE A 78 1.98 -8.97 0.30
N PHE A 79 0.75 -8.52 0.51
CA PHE A 79 -0.47 -9.25 0.15
C PHE A 79 -0.94 -8.89 -1.26
N GLU A 80 -1.71 -9.79 -1.86
CA GLU A 80 -2.30 -9.59 -3.18
C GLU A 80 -3.22 -8.37 -3.27
N PHE A 81 -3.51 -7.98 -4.50
CA PHE A 81 -4.55 -7.02 -4.79
C PHE A 81 -5.94 -7.57 -4.38
N GLY A 82 -6.89 -6.67 -4.11
CA GLY A 82 -8.28 -7.09 -3.95
C GLY A 82 -8.61 -7.89 -2.68
N LEU A 83 -7.67 -8.14 -1.76
CA LEU A 83 -7.96 -8.84 -0.49
C LEU A 83 -9.10 -8.17 0.32
N HIS A 84 -9.30 -6.86 0.14
CA HIS A 84 -10.39 -6.09 0.74
C HIS A 84 -11.79 -6.39 0.16
N VAL A 85 -11.90 -7.18 -0.92
CA VAL A 85 -13.18 -7.60 -1.51
C VAL A 85 -14.00 -8.43 -0.51
N ASN A 86 -13.33 -9.25 0.32
CA ASN A 86 -13.94 -9.91 1.46
C ASN A 86 -13.36 -9.36 2.77
N PRO A 87 -14.12 -8.53 3.52
CA PRO A 87 -13.64 -7.94 4.76
C PRO A 87 -13.22 -8.95 5.83
N SER A 88 -13.80 -10.15 5.85
CA SER A 88 -13.41 -11.19 6.82
C SER A 88 -12.05 -11.77 6.50
N ASP A 89 -11.79 -12.03 5.21
CA ASP A 89 -10.53 -12.60 4.73
C ASP A 89 -9.40 -11.58 4.95
N LEU A 90 -9.62 -10.32 4.56
CA LEU A 90 -8.68 -9.22 4.86
C LEU A 90 -8.33 -9.15 6.34
N LYS A 91 -9.34 -9.18 7.22
CA LYS A 91 -9.08 -9.10 8.65
C LYS A 91 -8.25 -10.27 9.12
N ASN A 92 -8.63 -11.50 8.76
CA ASN A 92 -7.97 -12.70 9.22
C ASN A 92 -6.51 -12.73 8.77
N GLU A 93 -6.24 -12.51 7.49
CA GLU A 93 -4.89 -12.58 6.94
C GLU A 93 -3.97 -11.50 7.51
N VAL A 94 -4.43 -10.25 7.60
CA VAL A 94 -3.63 -9.17 8.17
C VAL A 94 -3.37 -9.42 9.67
N TYR A 95 -4.38 -9.81 10.44
CA TYR A 95 -4.21 -10.08 11.86
C TYR A 95 -3.31 -11.30 12.12
N GLU A 96 -3.46 -12.37 11.37
CA GLU A 96 -2.59 -13.56 11.46
C GLU A 96 -1.14 -13.16 11.15
N LYS A 97 -0.92 -12.37 10.10
CA LYS A 97 0.44 -11.92 9.77
C LYS A 97 1.03 -10.97 10.81
N VAL A 98 0.22 -10.08 11.39
CA VAL A 98 0.66 -9.21 12.49
C VAL A 98 1.03 -10.06 13.71
N ASP A 99 0.23 -11.07 14.07
CA ASP A 99 0.53 -11.96 15.19
C ASP A 99 1.82 -12.76 14.94
N GLU A 100 1.98 -13.34 13.75
CA GLU A 100 3.19 -14.06 13.33
C GLU A 100 4.45 -13.18 13.36
N MET A 101 4.34 -11.89 13.03
CA MET A 101 5.45 -10.93 13.04
C MET A 101 5.65 -10.24 14.39
N SER A 102 4.78 -10.48 15.39
CA SER A 102 4.78 -9.76 16.67
C SER A 102 5.99 -10.07 17.58
N PHE A 103 6.88 -10.96 17.16
CA PHE A 103 8.19 -11.18 17.80
C PHE A 103 9.24 -10.12 17.43
N LEU A 104 8.97 -9.29 16.41
CA LEU A 104 9.83 -8.17 15.99
C LEU A 104 9.59 -6.92 16.86
N ASP A 105 10.39 -5.88 16.67
CA ASP A 105 10.30 -4.66 17.50
C ASP A 105 9.10 -3.78 17.11
N GLY A 106 8.75 -3.73 15.83
CA GLY A 106 7.61 -2.95 15.35
C GLY A 106 7.03 -3.44 14.04
N ILE A 107 5.75 -3.16 13.83
CA ILE A 107 5.00 -3.46 12.61
C ILE A 107 4.30 -2.18 12.15
N LEU A 108 4.51 -1.81 10.89
CA LEU A 108 3.71 -0.80 10.22
C LEU A 108 2.84 -1.46 9.15
N VAL A 109 1.53 -1.37 9.34
CA VAL A 109 0.52 -1.90 8.43
C VAL A 109 0.17 -0.83 7.39
N PHE A 110 0.60 -1.06 6.15
CA PHE A 110 0.26 -0.24 4.98
C PHE A 110 -1.11 -0.66 4.44
N TYR A 111 -2.13 -0.33 5.23
CA TYR A 111 -3.54 -0.42 4.89
C TYR A 111 -4.30 0.77 5.49
N GLY A 112 -5.45 1.09 4.91
CA GLY A 112 -6.48 1.89 5.55
C GLY A 112 -7.49 1.03 6.31
N LEU A 113 -8.70 1.56 6.50
CA LEU A 113 -9.82 0.84 7.09
C LEU A 113 -10.31 -0.33 6.22
N CYS A 114 -10.24 -0.19 4.89
CA CYS A 114 -10.49 -1.23 3.88
C CYS A 114 -11.67 -2.16 4.22
N GLY A 115 -12.89 -1.61 4.27
CA GLY A 115 -14.07 -2.34 4.75
C GLY A 115 -14.34 -2.21 6.26
N ASN A 116 -13.62 -1.32 6.93
CA ASN A 116 -13.74 -0.99 8.36
C ASN A 116 -13.40 -2.13 9.33
N VAL A 117 -12.47 -3.01 8.93
CA VAL A 117 -12.10 -4.21 9.70
C VAL A 117 -10.77 -4.07 10.44
N LEU A 118 -9.90 -3.14 10.03
CA LEU A 118 -8.56 -2.93 10.60
C LEU A 118 -8.49 -1.78 11.61
N GLY A 119 -9.59 -1.09 11.88
CA GLY A 119 -9.61 0.14 12.70
C GLY A 119 -9.14 -0.03 14.15
N ASN A 120 -9.19 -1.25 14.69
CA ASN A 120 -8.78 -1.57 16.07
C ASN A 120 -7.42 -2.28 16.15
N ILE A 121 -6.71 -2.46 15.03
CA ILE A 121 -5.53 -3.34 15.00
C ILE A 121 -4.43 -2.93 15.99
N GLU A 122 -4.20 -1.63 16.18
CA GLU A 122 -3.21 -1.18 17.18
C GLU A 122 -3.64 -1.51 18.62
N GLU A 123 -4.94 -1.40 18.93
CA GLU A 123 -5.49 -1.68 20.27
C GLU A 123 -5.54 -3.18 20.54
N ASP A 124 -5.90 -3.98 19.54
CA ASP A 124 -6.00 -5.44 19.64
C ASP A 124 -4.62 -6.09 19.89
N PHE A 125 -3.53 -5.44 19.50
CA PHE A 125 -2.15 -5.90 19.69
C PHE A 125 -1.34 -5.12 20.74
N LYS A 126 -1.96 -4.19 21.48
CA LYS A 126 -1.26 -3.32 22.46
C LYS A 126 -0.51 -4.05 23.57
N ASP A 127 -0.91 -5.28 23.89
CA ASP A 127 -0.33 -6.10 24.96
C ASP A 127 0.92 -6.88 24.47
N LYS A 128 1.24 -6.81 23.17
CA LYS A 128 2.48 -7.36 22.60
C LYS A 128 3.65 -6.43 22.90
N THR A 129 4.86 -7.00 22.91
CA THR A 129 6.10 -6.23 23.01
C THR A 129 6.39 -5.42 21.73
N CYS A 130 5.88 -5.89 20.59
CA CYS A 130 5.98 -5.23 19.30
C CYS A 130 5.10 -3.98 19.23
N SER A 131 5.65 -2.86 18.76
CA SER A 131 4.86 -1.65 18.46
C SER A 131 4.10 -1.82 17.14
N VAL A 132 2.78 -1.97 17.19
CA VAL A 132 1.95 -2.08 15.99
C VAL A 132 1.34 -0.72 15.65
N ARG A 133 1.52 -0.28 14.40
CA ARG A 133 0.93 0.95 13.84
C ARG A 133 0.25 0.67 12.51
N ILE A 134 -0.80 1.44 12.21
CA ILE A 134 -1.46 1.48 10.90
C ILE A 134 -1.40 2.92 10.35
N LEU A 135 -1.60 3.09 9.04
CA LEU A 135 -1.63 4.42 8.42
C LEU A 135 -2.73 5.30 9.04
N LYS A 136 -2.30 6.38 9.67
CA LYS A 136 -3.17 7.31 10.41
C LYS A 136 -2.95 8.74 9.96
N GLU A 137 -4.04 9.50 9.96
CA GLU A 137 -4.02 10.94 9.81
C GLU A 137 -3.45 11.61 11.07
N ASN A 138 -3.14 12.91 10.97
CA ASN A 138 -2.60 13.69 12.09
C ASN A 138 -3.56 13.82 13.28
N ASN A 139 -4.86 13.62 13.07
CA ASN A 139 -5.88 13.59 14.13
C ASN A 139 -5.92 12.24 14.87
N GLY A 140 -5.12 11.24 14.46
CA GLY A 140 -5.06 9.90 15.05
C GLY A 140 -6.06 8.89 14.48
N GLU A 141 -6.91 9.30 13.54
CA GLU A 141 -7.84 8.40 12.85
C GLU A 141 -7.12 7.61 11.75
N VAL A 142 -7.53 6.36 11.55
CA VAL A 142 -7.03 5.51 10.46
C VAL A 142 -7.54 6.05 9.13
N VAL A 143 -6.69 6.07 8.10
CA VAL A 143 -7.08 6.45 6.74
C VAL A 143 -8.13 5.50 6.19
N ASP A 144 -9.03 5.99 5.33
CA ASP A 144 -10.17 5.18 4.88
C ASP A 144 -9.74 3.99 4.00
N ASP A 145 -8.83 4.23 3.04
CA ASP A 145 -8.32 3.24 2.10
C ASP A 145 -6.95 3.66 1.52
N CYS A 146 -6.42 2.86 0.58
CA CYS A 146 -5.14 3.13 -0.07
C CYS A 146 -5.16 4.40 -0.93
N ILE A 147 -6.31 4.76 -1.52
CA ILE A 147 -6.47 5.96 -2.35
C ILE A 147 -6.41 7.21 -1.47
N GLY A 148 -7.16 7.20 -0.36
CA GLY A 148 -7.14 8.25 0.64
C GLY A 148 -5.76 8.43 1.26
N ALA A 149 -5.02 7.35 1.50
CA ALA A 149 -3.66 7.41 2.03
C ALA A 149 -2.71 8.21 1.11
N VAL A 150 -2.71 7.93 -0.20
CA VAL A 150 -1.82 8.61 -1.16
C VAL A 150 -2.31 9.99 -1.58
N LEU A 151 -3.62 10.28 -1.45
CA LEU A 151 -4.17 11.62 -1.65
C LEU A 151 -3.85 12.59 -0.51
N GLY A 152 -3.33 12.12 0.62
CA GLY A 152 -3.03 12.94 1.80
C GLY A 152 -4.11 12.92 2.88
N GLY A 153 -4.98 11.93 2.87
CA GLY A 153 -6.01 11.70 3.89
C GLY A 153 -7.43 12.03 3.44
N ARG A 154 -8.38 11.87 4.37
CA ARG A 154 -9.82 11.99 4.15
C ARG A 154 -10.23 13.39 3.69
N ASN A 155 -9.61 14.43 4.24
CA ASN A 155 -9.94 15.80 3.86
C ASN A 155 -9.57 16.11 2.42
N GLU A 156 -8.39 15.67 1.96
CA GLU A 156 -7.97 15.87 0.57
C GLU A 156 -8.77 14.98 -0.38
N TYR A 157 -9.09 13.74 0.03
CA TYR A 157 -9.98 12.88 -0.73
C TYR A 157 -11.39 13.49 -0.89
N PHE A 158 -11.96 14.04 0.18
CA PHE A 158 -13.25 14.73 0.13
C PHE A 158 -13.21 15.97 -0.76
N LYS A 159 -12.13 16.75 -0.74
CA LYS A 159 -11.93 17.88 -1.67
C LYS A 159 -11.85 17.40 -3.11
N ALA A 160 -11.14 16.30 -3.38
CA ALA A 160 -11.04 15.73 -4.72
C ALA A 160 -12.44 15.30 -5.25
N LEU A 161 -13.22 14.60 -4.42
CA LEU A 161 -14.60 14.21 -4.74
C LEU A 161 -15.51 15.42 -5.01
N THR A 162 -15.43 16.46 -4.18
CA THR A 162 -16.31 17.63 -4.30
C THR A 162 -15.91 18.58 -5.43
N SER A 163 -14.61 18.68 -5.75
CA SER A 163 -14.09 19.47 -6.88
C SER A 163 -14.63 18.98 -8.23
N SER A 164 -15.04 17.72 -8.29
CA SER A 164 -15.60 17.09 -9.49
C SER A 164 -17.05 17.52 -9.79
N ARG A 165 -17.65 18.39 -8.97
CA ARG A 165 -19.00 18.96 -9.17
C ARG A 165 -20.10 17.92 -9.39
N GLY A 166 -19.99 16.77 -8.74
CA GLY A 166 -20.94 15.66 -8.86
C GLY A 166 -20.76 14.80 -10.12
N VAL A 167 -19.70 15.01 -10.91
CA VAL A 167 -19.33 14.09 -11.99
C VAL A 167 -18.53 12.93 -11.40
N GLY A 168 -18.99 11.69 -11.63
CA GLY A 168 -18.32 10.50 -11.14
C GLY A 168 -16.89 10.42 -11.65
N THR A 169 -15.94 10.35 -10.73
CA THR A 169 -14.50 10.32 -11.00
C THR A 169 -13.90 9.08 -10.37
N PHE A 170 -13.24 8.28 -11.19
CA PHE A 170 -12.58 7.05 -10.79
C PHE A 170 -11.09 7.35 -10.57
N PHE A 171 -10.62 7.26 -9.32
CA PHE A 171 -9.26 7.67 -8.96
C PHE A 171 -8.23 6.59 -9.29
N LEU A 172 -7.13 7.00 -9.88
CA LEU A 172 -6.04 6.14 -10.34
C LEU A 172 -4.75 6.59 -9.66
N THR A 173 -4.21 5.76 -8.77
CA THR A 173 -2.82 5.85 -8.34
C THR A 173 -1.91 5.26 -9.42
N PRO A 174 -0.58 5.48 -9.37
CA PRO A 174 0.35 4.81 -10.27
C PRO A 174 0.17 3.28 -10.25
N MET A 175 0.14 2.69 -9.05
CA MET A 175 -0.12 1.26 -8.87
C MET A 175 -1.46 0.80 -9.45
N TRP A 176 -2.52 1.57 -9.27
CA TRP A 176 -3.81 1.20 -9.81
C TRP A 176 -3.81 1.25 -11.34
N ALA A 177 -3.27 2.32 -11.93
CA ALA A 177 -3.23 2.49 -13.38
C ALA A 177 -2.36 1.41 -14.04
N SER A 178 -1.17 1.11 -13.53
CA SER A 178 -0.30 0.08 -14.11
C SER A 178 -0.92 -1.32 -14.08
N ASN A 179 -1.80 -1.58 -13.12
CA ASN A 179 -2.44 -2.88 -12.92
C ASN A 179 -3.94 -2.85 -13.26
N TRP A 180 -4.43 -1.85 -14.00
CA TRP A 180 -5.87 -1.58 -14.13
C TRP A 180 -6.70 -2.77 -14.63
N LYS A 181 -6.14 -3.60 -15.53
CA LYS A 181 -6.81 -4.78 -16.09
C LYS A 181 -7.00 -5.89 -15.04
N GLU A 182 -5.99 -6.13 -14.23
CA GLU A 182 -6.07 -7.04 -13.08
C GLU A 182 -7.07 -6.47 -12.05
N MET A 183 -6.98 -5.16 -11.80
CA MET A 183 -7.82 -4.50 -10.80
C MET A 183 -9.30 -4.51 -11.11
N ILE A 184 -9.71 -4.27 -12.36
CA ILE A 184 -11.13 -4.36 -12.74
C ILE A 184 -11.66 -5.80 -12.65
N LYS A 185 -10.80 -6.79 -12.88
CA LYS A 185 -11.16 -8.21 -12.76
C LYS A 185 -11.35 -8.57 -11.29
N ASP A 186 -10.42 -8.21 -10.43
CA ASP A 186 -10.47 -8.51 -8.99
C ASP A 186 -11.60 -7.77 -8.29
N ALA A 187 -11.92 -6.55 -8.73
CA ALA A 187 -13.09 -5.81 -8.28
C ALA A 187 -14.43 -6.41 -8.78
N GLY A 188 -14.39 -7.47 -9.59
CA GLY A 188 -15.56 -8.19 -10.08
C GLY A 188 -16.31 -7.51 -11.22
N PHE A 189 -15.69 -6.53 -11.90
CA PHE A 189 -16.33 -5.85 -13.04
C PHE A 189 -16.31 -6.70 -14.33
N THR A 190 -15.38 -7.65 -14.43
CA THR A 190 -15.28 -8.58 -15.56
C THR A 190 -14.60 -9.88 -15.13
N SER A 191 -14.91 -10.98 -15.82
CA SER A 191 -14.19 -12.25 -15.70
C SER A 191 -12.99 -12.35 -16.65
N ASP A 192 -12.97 -11.55 -17.72
CA ASP A 192 -11.89 -11.48 -18.69
C ASP A 192 -11.30 -10.06 -18.67
N PRO A 193 -10.03 -9.89 -18.24
CA PRO A 193 -9.38 -8.58 -18.13
C PRO A 193 -9.16 -7.89 -19.48
N TYR A 194 -9.48 -8.52 -20.62
CA TYR A 194 -9.43 -7.91 -21.96
C TYR A 194 -10.82 -7.71 -22.59
N ASP A 195 -11.88 -8.18 -21.93
CA ASP A 195 -13.27 -7.86 -22.27
C ASP A 195 -13.83 -6.85 -21.27
N HIS A 196 -13.99 -5.62 -21.75
CA HIS A 196 -14.37 -4.48 -20.93
C HIS A 196 -15.85 -4.11 -21.07
N GLU A 197 -16.68 -4.85 -21.82
CA GLU A 197 -18.08 -4.44 -22.06
C GLU A 197 -18.88 -4.36 -20.76
N MET A 198 -18.76 -5.36 -19.89
CA MET A 198 -19.44 -5.39 -18.59
C MET A 198 -18.94 -4.28 -17.65
N ALA A 199 -17.62 -4.10 -17.59
CA ALA A 199 -17.00 -3.05 -16.78
C ALA A 199 -17.43 -1.66 -17.24
N LYS A 200 -17.45 -1.43 -18.56
CA LYS A 200 -17.94 -0.18 -19.16
C LYS A 200 -19.40 0.07 -18.81
N PHE A 201 -20.25 -0.94 -18.93
CA PHE A 201 -21.66 -0.84 -18.52
C PHE A 201 -21.81 -0.49 -17.04
N ALA A 202 -21.05 -1.15 -16.16
CA ALA A 202 -21.08 -0.88 -14.72
C ALA A 202 -20.63 0.55 -14.39
N PHE A 203 -19.54 1.02 -15.00
CA PHE A 203 -19.06 2.38 -14.83
C PHE A 203 -20.04 3.43 -15.35
N ASP A 204 -20.62 3.20 -16.53
CA ASP A 204 -21.65 4.09 -17.10
C ASP A 204 -22.89 4.16 -16.22
N TYR A 205 -23.35 3.00 -15.70
CA TYR A 205 -24.50 2.92 -14.80
C TYR A 205 -24.24 3.64 -13.47
N ALA A 206 -23.02 3.52 -12.93
CA ALA A 206 -22.60 4.23 -11.73
C ALA A 206 -22.31 5.73 -11.96
N GLY A 207 -22.34 6.20 -13.22
CA GLY A 207 -22.17 7.60 -13.57
C GLY A 207 -20.71 8.08 -13.59
N TYR A 208 -19.74 7.17 -13.69
CA TYR A 208 -18.34 7.53 -13.89
C TYR A 208 -18.15 8.09 -15.30
N LYS A 209 -17.46 9.23 -15.39
CA LYS A 209 -17.12 9.90 -16.65
C LYS A 209 -15.67 10.41 -16.68
N ARG A 210 -14.93 10.24 -15.58
CA ARG A 210 -13.59 10.78 -15.43
C ARG A 210 -12.62 9.77 -14.84
N ALA A 211 -11.39 9.80 -15.34
CA ALA A 211 -10.23 9.17 -14.74
C ALA A 211 -9.48 10.25 -13.94
N GLY A 212 -9.50 10.11 -12.61
CA GLY A 212 -8.80 11.00 -11.68
C GLY A 212 -7.37 10.54 -11.46
N LYS A 213 -6.43 11.04 -12.26
CA LYS A 213 -5.00 10.72 -12.14
C LYS A 213 -4.41 11.33 -10.88
N ILE A 214 -3.96 10.51 -9.93
CA ILE A 214 -3.30 10.97 -8.70
C ILE A 214 -1.79 11.02 -8.94
N GLU A 215 -1.26 12.23 -8.96
CA GLU A 215 0.16 12.50 -9.13
C GLU A 215 0.84 12.52 -7.76
N THR A 216 1.41 11.38 -7.35
CA THR A 216 2.13 11.22 -6.07
C THR A 216 3.53 11.85 -6.10
N GLY A 217 4.07 12.10 -7.30
CA GLY A 217 5.45 12.55 -7.50
C GLY A 217 6.47 11.40 -7.54
N LEU A 218 6.04 10.16 -7.32
CA LEU A 218 6.86 8.96 -7.47
C LEU A 218 6.97 8.57 -8.95
N ASN A 219 8.09 7.97 -9.32
CA ASN A 219 8.41 7.61 -10.71
C ASN A 219 8.86 6.15 -10.87
N TYR A 220 8.34 5.26 -10.02
CA TYR A 220 8.60 3.83 -10.13
C TYR A 220 7.75 3.19 -11.24
N GLU A 221 6.53 3.69 -11.45
CA GLU A 221 5.67 3.35 -12.59
C GLU A 221 5.97 4.25 -13.80
N LYS A 222 7.00 3.87 -14.57
CA LYS A 222 7.52 4.66 -15.71
C LYS A 222 6.46 4.97 -16.79
N ASP A 223 5.50 4.09 -16.96
CA ASP A 223 4.45 4.19 -17.99
C ASP A 223 3.11 4.73 -17.42
N PHE A 224 3.12 5.38 -16.24
CA PHE A 224 1.89 5.79 -15.56
C PHE A 224 0.93 6.60 -16.43
N GLN A 225 1.44 7.58 -17.19
CA GLN A 225 0.60 8.39 -18.08
C GLN A 225 -0.05 7.53 -19.18
N ASP A 226 0.75 6.69 -19.84
CA ASP A 226 0.27 5.81 -20.92
C ASP A 226 -0.81 4.84 -20.41
N ARG A 227 -0.68 4.36 -19.16
CA ARG A 227 -1.66 3.49 -18.51
C ARG A 227 -2.96 4.21 -18.16
N VAL A 228 -2.88 5.46 -17.73
CA VAL A 228 -4.06 6.31 -17.50
C VAL A 228 -4.77 6.59 -18.82
N ASP A 229 -4.01 6.88 -19.88
CA ASP A 229 -4.56 7.11 -21.23
C ASP A 229 -5.26 5.84 -21.75
N GLU A 230 -4.61 4.67 -21.62
CA GLU A 230 -5.20 3.37 -21.97
C GLU A 230 -6.53 3.12 -21.25
N PHE A 231 -6.57 3.34 -19.93
CA PHE A 231 -7.77 3.18 -19.12
C PHE A 231 -8.88 4.17 -19.54
N ALA A 232 -8.53 5.44 -19.72
CA ALA A 232 -9.48 6.48 -20.10
C ALA A 232 -10.08 6.22 -21.49
N GLU A 233 -9.29 5.76 -22.45
CA GLU A 233 -9.76 5.36 -23.77
C GLU A 233 -10.71 4.15 -23.72
N ALA A 234 -10.36 3.11 -22.95
CA ALA A 234 -11.19 1.92 -22.81
C ALA A 234 -12.61 2.25 -22.29
N PHE A 235 -12.70 3.16 -21.32
CA PHE A 235 -13.96 3.52 -20.66
C PHE A 235 -14.59 4.83 -21.16
N ASN A 236 -13.95 5.52 -22.11
CA ASN A 236 -14.38 6.82 -22.63
C ASN A 236 -14.56 7.87 -21.51
N PHE A 237 -13.50 8.04 -20.71
CA PHE A 237 -13.43 8.99 -19.61
C PHE A 237 -12.58 10.21 -19.95
N ASP A 238 -12.94 11.37 -19.41
CA ASP A 238 -12.05 12.53 -19.40
C ASP A 238 -10.98 12.37 -18.30
N ILE A 239 -9.73 12.75 -18.59
CA ILE A 239 -8.66 12.71 -17.58
C ILE A 239 -8.64 14.02 -16.79
N VAL A 240 -8.54 13.91 -15.46
CA VAL A 240 -8.34 15.05 -14.55
C VAL A 240 -7.23 14.70 -13.55
N SER A 241 -6.27 15.61 -13.37
CA SER A 241 -5.18 15.41 -12.42
C SER A 241 -5.52 15.90 -11.01
N PHE A 242 -5.03 15.16 -10.03
CA PHE A 242 -5.05 15.47 -8.60
C PHE A 242 -3.64 15.32 -8.05
N HIS A 243 -3.26 16.15 -7.09
CA HIS A 243 -1.98 16.00 -6.40
C HIS A 243 -2.12 15.02 -5.24
N GLY A 244 -1.23 14.05 -5.17
CA GLY A 244 -1.03 13.21 -3.99
C GLY A 244 -0.13 13.89 -2.95
N ASP A 245 -0.13 13.36 -1.74
CA ASP A 245 0.70 13.84 -0.63
C ASP A 245 1.15 12.67 0.26
N LEU A 246 2.43 12.34 0.16
CA LEU A 246 3.03 11.20 0.84
C LEU A 246 3.36 11.47 2.31
N ARG A 247 3.22 12.73 2.78
CA ARG A 247 3.59 13.10 4.15
C ARG A 247 2.86 12.26 5.20
N LEU A 248 1.63 11.81 4.93
CA LEU A 248 0.91 10.93 5.85
C LEU A 248 1.69 9.62 6.08
N ILE A 249 2.14 9.00 5.00
CA ILE A 249 2.84 7.72 5.00
C ILE A 249 4.22 7.88 5.62
N GLU A 250 4.98 8.91 5.19
CA GLU A 250 6.28 9.26 5.77
C GLU A 250 6.20 9.48 7.28
N ASN A 251 5.19 10.24 7.74
CA ASN A 251 5.00 10.49 9.17
C ASN A 251 4.63 9.22 9.95
N CYS A 252 3.86 8.30 9.35
CA CYS A 252 3.55 7.02 9.99
C CYS A 252 4.81 6.17 10.13
N TYR A 253 5.60 6.08 9.06
CA TYR A 253 6.88 5.39 9.05
C TYR A 253 7.84 5.94 10.12
N GLU A 254 8.08 7.25 10.12
CA GLU A 254 9.00 7.89 11.07
C GLU A 254 8.55 7.73 12.53
N LYS A 255 7.23 7.72 12.79
CA LYS A 255 6.69 7.43 14.12
C LYS A 255 6.96 5.99 14.55
N THR A 256 6.67 5.01 13.69
CA THR A 256 6.93 3.60 14.00
C THR A 256 8.42 3.38 14.25
N LYS A 257 9.28 3.94 13.39
CA LYS A 257 10.73 3.86 13.53
C LYS A 257 11.19 4.49 14.83
N SER A 258 10.70 5.69 15.14
CA SER A 258 11.04 6.38 16.39
C SER A 258 10.64 5.60 17.65
N ASP A 259 9.60 4.77 17.61
CA ASP A 259 9.22 3.95 18.76
C ASP A 259 10.21 2.80 18.98
N ILE A 260 10.61 2.10 17.92
CA ILE A 260 11.51 0.95 18.02
C ILE A 260 12.97 1.35 18.23
N MET A 261 13.37 2.55 17.80
CA MET A 261 14.73 3.06 18.02
C MET A 261 14.93 3.60 19.46
N LYS A 262 13.86 3.79 20.23
CA LYS A 262 13.91 4.27 21.63
C LYS A 262 13.87 3.14 22.67
N GLY A 263 13.48 1.93 22.25
CA GLY A 263 13.48 0.73 23.09
C GLY A 263 14.88 0.15 23.23
#